data_AF-A0A5J5NH98-F1
#
_entry.id   AF-A0A5J5NH98-F1
#
_cell.length_a   1.000
_cell.length_b   1.000
_cell.length_c   1.000
_cell.angle_alpha   90.00
_cell.angle_beta   90.00
_cell.angle_gamma   90.00
#
_symmetry.space_group_name_H-M   'P 1'
#
loop_
_entity.id
_entity.type
_entity.pdbx_description
1 polymer ?
#
loop_
_entity_poly.entity_id
_entity_poly.type
_entity_poly.pdbx_seq_one_letter_code
_entity_poly.pdbx_strand_id
1 'polypeptide(L)'
;MQGVSTVDVSDSELHVLASEQLLPVPEVLPFEFQVLEIALEVVCSFLDKNVADLERDAYPALDELARNVSTKNLEHVRSLKSSLTHMLAHVQKVRDEIEHLLNDNGDMAHLYLTIKRIQNQQSEAVSSDAFSNSIAINPPQLRQLVSNRSRSLSSHFFDDHNVEDLEMLLEAYFMQLDGIRNKILLVREYIGDTEDYVNIQLDSQQNGTHSTSIDIDHSIVCYKY
;
A
#
# COMPACT_ATOMS: atom_id res chain seq x y z
N MET A 1 21.87 48.66 -65.71
CA MET A 1 20.42 48.94 -65.59
C MET A 1 19.71 47.60 -65.55
N GLN A 2 18.69 47.48 -64.68
CA GLN A 2 17.81 46.31 -64.45
C GLN A 2 18.53 45.01 -63.98
N GLY A 3 18.17 44.32 -62.89
CA GLY A 3 16.92 44.24 -62.14
C GLY A 3 16.05 43.10 -62.66
N VAL A 4 15.86 42.03 -61.86
CA VAL A 4 14.63 41.21 -61.62
C VAL A 4 14.97 39.77 -61.15
N SER A 5 14.78 39.58 -59.85
CA SER A 5 14.00 38.56 -59.13
C SER A 5 14.16 37.02 -59.26
N THR A 6 14.04 36.44 -58.04
CA THR A 6 13.47 35.14 -57.61
C THR A 6 14.26 33.85 -57.82
N VAL A 7 14.92 33.38 -56.75
CA VAL A 7 14.62 32.06 -56.17
C VAL A 7 14.55 32.21 -54.65
N ASP A 8 13.35 32.01 -54.14
CA ASP A 8 12.98 31.83 -52.75
C ASP A 8 13.46 30.43 -52.31
N VAL A 9 14.33 30.36 -51.31
CA VAL A 9 14.56 29.12 -50.55
C VAL A 9 14.62 29.50 -49.08
N SER A 10 13.59 29.03 -48.39
CA SER A 10 13.25 29.25 -47.00
C SER A 10 14.43 29.15 -46.01
N ASP A 11 14.59 30.20 -45.20
CA ASP A 11 15.22 30.19 -43.87
C ASP A 11 14.36 29.36 -42.88
N SER A 12 14.19 28.06 -43.14
CA SER A 12 13.43 27.15 -42.26
C SER A 12 14.23 25.90 -41.88
N GLU A 13 15.54 26.05 -41.67
CA GLU A 13 16.38 25.02 -41.03
C GLU A 13 17.10 25.55 -39.79
N LEU A 14 16.39 26.28 -38.92
CA LEU A 14 16.81 26.51 -37.53
C LEU A 14 15.64 26.35 -36.54
N HIS A 15 14.84 25.28 -36.72
CA HIS A 15 13.78 24.96 -35.76
C HIS A 15 13.71 23.49 -35.34
N VAL A 16 14.82 22.74 -35.47
CA VAL A 16 14.86 21.33 -35.11
C VAL A 16 16.15 21.01 -34.37
N LEU A 17 16.34 21.53 -33.15
CA LEU A 17 17.19 20.96 -32.08
C LEU A 17 16.85 21.61 -30.73
N ALA A 18 15.55 21.66 -30.38
CA ALA A 18 15.11 21.90 -29.01
C ALA A 18 14.18 20.76 -28.58
N SER A 19 14.62 19.54 -28.86
CA SER A 19 14.16 18.33 -28.19
C SER A 19 15.18 17.97 -27.12
N GLU A 20 15.57 18.94 -26.29
CA GLU A 20 16.12 18.60 -24.98
C GLU A 20 14.93 18.24 -24.10
N GLN A 21 14.77 16.93 -23.98
CA GLN A 21 14.00 16.26 -22.95
C GLN A 21 14.30 16.94 -21.61
N LEU A 22 13.39 17.82 -21.18
CA LEU A 22 13.25 18.11 -19.77
C LEU A 22 12.72 16.83 -19.15
N LEU A 23 13.63 15.90 -18.83
CA LEU A 23 13.34 14.85 -17.87
C LEU A 23 12.75 15.56 -16.65
N PRO A 24 11.59 15.14 -16.13
CA PRO A 24 11.06 15.74 -14.93
C PRO A 24 12.16 15.64 -13.89
N VAL A 25 12.63 16.79 -13.40
CA VAL A 25 13.42 16.84 -12.17
C VAL A 25 12.61 16.01 -11.19
N PRO A 26 13.18 14.96 -10.54
CA PRO A 26 12.44 14.23 -9.53
C PRO A 26 11.97 15.27 -8.54
N GLU A 27 10.67 15.52 -8.49
CA GLU A 27 10.09 16.39 -7.48
C GLU A 27 10.45 15.73 -6.16
N VAL A 28 11.45 16.32 -5.49
CA VAL A 28 11.98 15.75 -4.27
C VAL A 28 10.86 15.90 -3.26
N LEU A 29 10.23 14.76 -2.92
CA LEU A 29 9.18 14.70 -1.92
C LEU A 29 9.65 15.44 -0.65
N PRO A 30 8.77 16.19 0.03
CA PRO A 30 9.05 16.76 1.35
C PRO A 30 9.63 15.72 2.31
N PHE A 31 10.46 16.15 3.27
CA PHE A 31 11.20 15.23 4.15
C PHE A 31 10.26 14.28 4.91
N GLU A 32 9.08 14.76 5.29
CA GLU A 32 8.03 13.98 5.95
C GLU A 32 7.58 12.78 5.11
N PHE A 33 7.48 12.93 3.78
CA PHE A 33 7.04 11.87 2.88
C PHE A 33 8.18 10.94 2.53
N GLN A 34 9.42 11.41 2.48
CA GLN A 34 10.59 10.52 2.37
C GLN A 34 10.69 9.59 3.59
N VAL A 35 10.46 10.11 4.79
CA VAL A 35 10.46 9.30 6.02
C VAL A 35 9.30 8.31 6.01
N LEU A 36 8.11 8.75 5.58
CA LEU A 36 6.94 7.87 5.45
C LEU A 36 7.18 6.77 4.41
N GLU A 37 7.71 7.11 3.24
CA GLU A 37 8.07 6.18 2.18
C GLU A 37 9.04 5.12 2.68
N ILE A 38 10.14 5.51 3.34
CA ILE A 38 11.11 4.56 3.91
C ILE A 38 10.45 3.66 4.97
N ALA A 39 9.58 4.21 5.82
CA ALA A 39 8.88 3.43 6.83
C ALA A 39 7.94 2.39 6.18
N LEU A 40 7.18 2.79 5.16
CA LEU A 40 6.30 1.90 4.40
C LEU A 40 7.08 0.85 3.62
N GLU A 41 8.22 1.21 3.01
CA GLU A 41 9.12 0.29 2.32
C GLU A 41 9.63 -0.80 3.27
N VAL A 42 10.05 -0.42 4.48
CA VAL A 42 10.51 -1.38 5.50
C VAL A 42 9.38 -2.32 5.91
N VAL A 43 8.17 -1.81 6.13
CA VAL A 43 7.00 -2.63 6.50
C VAL A 43 6.64 -3.59 5.37
N CYS A 44 6.56 -3.12 4.13
CA CYS A 44 6.21 -3.93 2.97
C CYS A 44 7.29 -4.99 2.70
N SER A 45 8.57 -4.63 2.81
CA SER A 45 9.69 -5.57 2.69
C SER A 45 9.66 -6.65 3.77
N PHE A 46 9.32 -6.28 5.01
CA PHE A 46 9.17 -7.25 6.10
C PHE A 46 8.01 -8.21 5.84
N LEU A 47 6.86 -7.70 5.41
CA LEU A 47 5.69 -8.51 5.10
C LEU A 47 5.97 -9.46 3.93
N ASP A 48 6.52 -8.96 2.82
CA ASP A 48 6.84 -9.78 1.64
C ASP A 48 7.85 -10.88 1.98
N LYS A 49 8.86 -10.58 2.81
CA LYS A 49 9.79 -11.59 3.32
C LYS A 49 9.10 -12.68 4.13
N ASN A 50 8.18 -12.32 5.04
CA ASN A 50 7.45 -13.32 5.82
C ASN A 50 6.58 -14.22 4.92
N VAL A 51 6.01 -13.68 3.84
CA VAL A 51 5.27 -14.46 2.85
C VAL A 51 6.20 -15.41 2.10
N ALA A 52 7.37 -14.94 1.67
CA ALA A 52 8.37 -15.80 1.02
C ALA A 52 8.87 -16.93 1.93
N ASP A 53 9.06 -16.65 3.23
CA ASP A 53 9.39 -17.66 4.23
C ASP A 53 8.23 -18.66 4.41
N LEU A 54 6.97 -18.19 4.46
CA LEU A 54 5.79 -19.06 4.50
C LEU A 54 5.72 -19.97 3.27
N GLU A 55 5.89 -19.44 2.07
CA GLU A 55 5.88 -20.20 0.81
C GLU A 55 6.94 -21.32 0.84
N ARG A 56 8.16 -20.97 1.24
CA ARG A 56 9.28 -21.92 1.37
C ARG A 56 8.95 -23.07 2.33
N ASP A 57 8.25 -22.78 3.42
CA ASP A 57 7.92 -23.78 4.44
C ASP A 57 6.64 -24.56 4.06
N ALA A 58 5.68 -23.92 3.40
CA ALA A 58 4.39 -24.50 3.06
C ALA A 58 4.47 -25.54 1.93
N TYR A 59 5.12 -25.22 0.82
CA TYR A 59 5.10 -26.11 -0.35
C TYR A 59 5.68 -27.51 -0.06
N PRO A 60 6.85 -27.65 0.60
CA PRO A 60 7.39 -28.97 0.96
C PRO A 60 6.53 -29.70 1.99
N ALA A 61 5.95 -28.97 2.95
CA ALA A 61 5.11 -29.56 3.99
C ALA A 61 3.82 -30.19 3.40
N LEU A 62 3.24 -29.52 2.41
CA LEU A 62 2.02 -29.97 1.73
C LEU A 62 2.30 -31.16 0.80
N ASP A 63 3.44 -31.15 0.08
CA ASP A 63 3.89 -32.34 -0.67
C ASP A 63 4.10 -33.54 0.25
N GLU A 64 4.74 -33.32 1.41
CA GLU A 64 4.94 -34.39 2.40
C GLU A 64 3.61 -34.92 2.96
N LEU A 65 2.65 -34.03 3.24
CA LEU A 65 1.31 -34.41 3.70
C LEU A 65 0.56 -35.24 2.64
N ALA A 66 0.62 -34.85 1.37
CA ALA A 66 -0.02 -35.57 0.27
C ALA A 66 0.54 -36.98 0.08
N ARG A 67 1.82 -37.21 0.44
CA ARG A 67 2.46 -38.53 0.35
C ARG A 67 2.21 -39.40 1.57
N ASN A 68 2.10 -38.79 2.75
CA ASN A 68 1.88 -39.51 4.00
C ASN A 68 1.18 -38.63 5.05
N VAL A 69 0.01 -39.08 5.49
CA VAL A 69 -0.73 -38.45 6.59
C VAL A 69 -0.16 -38.91 7.92
N SER A 70 0.58 -38.03 8.59
CA SER A 70 1.14 -38.27 9.92
C SER A 70 0.75 -37.15 10.89
N THR A 71 0.79 -37.42 12.20
CA THR A 71 0.51 -36.41 13.23
C THR A 71 1.44 -35.19 13.09
N LYS A 72 2.72 -35.43 12.81
CA LYS A 72 3.74 -34.40 12.56
C LYS A 72 3.35 -33.50 11.37
N ASN A 73 2.89 -34.08 10.26
CA ASN A 73 2.53 -33.31 9.06
C ASN A 73 1.28 -32.47 9.30
N LEU A 74 0.28 -33.04 10.00
CA LEU A 74 -0.93 -32.30 10.38
C LEU A 74 -0.63 -31.16 11.37
N GLU A 75 0.29 -31.36 12.32
CA GLU A 75 0.77 -30.29 13.20
C GLU A 75 1.49 -29.19 12.41
N HIS A 76 2.32 -29.56 11.43
CA HIS A 76 2.99 -28.60 10.57
C HIS A 76 1.99 -27.75 9.78
N VAL A 77 0.97 -28.38 9.16
CA VAL A 77 -0.10 -27.64 8.44
C VAL A 77 -0.92 -26.75 9.37
N ARG A 78 -1.22 -27.18 10.60
CA ARG A 78 -1.85 -26.31 11.60
C ARG A 78 -0.99 -25.10 11.94
N SER A 79 0.31 -25.29 12.09
CA SER A 79 1.27 -24.20 12.32
C SER A 79 1.30 -23.22 11.15
N LEU A 80 1.34 -23.73 9.91
CA LEU A 80 1.29 -22.91 8.69
C LEU A 80 0.00 -22.09 8.62
N LYS A 81 -1.17 -22.69 8.89
CA LYS A 81 -2.46 -21.99 8.94
C LYS A 81 -2.52 -20.90 10.01
N SER A 82 -1.92 -21.15 11.18
CA SER A 82 -1.82 -20.14 12.23
C SER A 82 -0.95 -18.96 11.79
N SER A 83 0.22 -19.24 11.20
CA SER A 83 1.11 -18.22 10.64
C SER A 83 0.40 -17.39 9.56
N LEU A 84 -0.30 -18.06 8.65
CA LEU A 84 -1.07 -17.46 7.58
C LEU A 84 -2.14 -16.48 8.10
N THR A 85 -2.91 -16.92 9.11
CA THR A 85 -3.96 -16.10 9.72
C THR A 85 -3.38 -14.86 10.39
N HIS A 86 -2.25 -15.01 11.08
CA HIS A 86 -1.55 -13.89 11.70
C HIS A 86 -1.01 -12.89 10.68
N MET A 87 -0.39 -13.38 9.59
CA MET A 87 0.08 -12.50 8.51
C MET A 87 -1.06 -11.78 7.80
N LEU A 88 -2.18 -12.46 7.51
CA LEU A 88 -3.35 -11.80 6.93
C LEU A 88 -3.87 -10.68 7.83
N ALA A 89 -3.93 -10.91 9.15
CA ALA A 89 -4.35 -9.87 10.10
C ALA A 89 -3.39 -8.67 10.11
N HIS A 90 -2.08 -8.93 10.03
CA HIS A 90 -1.07 -7.87 9.97
C HIS A 90 -1.17 -7.03 8.70
N VAL A 91 -1.25 -7.68 7.53
CA VAL A 91 -1.42 -7.00 6.25
C VAL A 91 -2.72 -6.21 6.23
N GLN A 92 -3.81 -6.80 6.72
CA GLN A 92 -5.11 -6.12 6.78
C GLN A 92 -5.05 -4.87 7.66
N LYS A 93 -4.42 -4.95 8.84
CA LYS A 93 -4.28 -3.79 9.72
C LYS A 93 -3.53 -2.65 9.04
N VAL A 94 -2.41 -2.93 8.36
CA VAL A 94 -1.64 -1.89 7.65
C VAL A 94 -2.48 -1.30 6.50
N ARG A 95 -3.21 -2.14 5.76
CA ARG A 95 -4.14 -1.69 4.72
C ARG A 95 -5.23 -0.77 5.27
N ASP A 96 -5.85 -1.15 6.38
CA ASP A 96 -6.91 -0.37 7.01
C ASP A 96 -6.42 1.03 7.42
N GLU A 97 -5.20 1.14 7.96
CA GLU A 97 -4.60 2.44 8.33
C GLU A 97 -4.29 3.31 7.09
N ILE A 98 -3.78 2.71 6.01
CA ILE A 98 -3.51 3.43 4.76
C ILE A 98 -4.82 3.85 4.07
N GLU A 99 -5.81 2.95 4.03
CA GLU A 99 -7.14 3.24 3.49
C GLU A 99 -7.84 4.35 4.29
N HIS A 100 -7.71 4.33 5.62
CA HIS A 100 -8.25 5.40 6.45
C HIS A 100 -7.63 6.76 6.09
N LEU A 101 -6.31 6.81 5.90
CA LEU A 101 -5.61 8.02 5.51
C LEU A 101 -5.99 8.50 4.09
N LEU A 102 -6.09 7.57 3.12
CA LEU A 102 -6.52 7.88 1.75
C LEU A 102 -7.96 8.41 1.68
N ASN A 103 -8.83 8.04 2.64
CA ASN A 103 -10.24 8.46 2.64
C ASN A 103 -10.47 9.89 3.15
N ASP A 104 -9.48 10.53 3.79
CA ASP A 104 -9.62 11.88 4.35
C ASP A 104 -8.45 12.80 3.96
N ASN A 105 -8.71 13.67 2.97
CA ASN A 105 -7.73 14.69 2.52
C ASN A 105 -7.29 15.62 3.66
N GLY A 106 -8.10 15.80 4.71
CA GLY A 106 -7.73 16.57 5.89
C GLY A 106 -6.63 15.89 6.70
N ASP A 107 -6.73 14.58 6.93
CA ASP A 107 -5.68 13.80 7.61
C ASP A 107 -4.39 13.76 6.78
N MET A 108 -4.50 13.67 5.45
CA MET A 108 -3.35 13.80 4.55
C MET A 108 -2.71 15.20 4.62
N ALA A 109 -3.51 16.26 4.57
CA ALA A 109 -3.03 17.64 4.74
C ALA A 109 -2.35 17.85 6.10
N HIS A 110 -2.75 17.09 7.13
CA HIS A 110 -2.12 17.20 8.44
C HIS A 110 -0.65 16.73 8.46
N LEU A 111 -0.24 15.88 7.50
CA LEU A 111 1.12 15.36 7.39
C LEU A 111 2.14 16.33 6.78
N TYR A 112 1.71 17.46 6.19
CA TYR A 112 2.60 18.51 5.64
C TYR A 112 3.28 19.33 6.75
N LEU A 113 4.20 18.70 7.49
CA LEU A 113 4.89 19.27 8.64
C LEU A 113 5.87 20.38 8.25
N THR A 114 6.53 20.28 7.09
CA THR A 114 7.45 21.30 6.57
C THR A 114 6.72 22.64 6.41
N ILE A 115 5.56 22.61 5.76
CA ILE A 115 4.76 23.81 5.49
C ILE A 115 4.25 24.42 6.79
N LYS A 116 3.74 23.59 7.72
CA LYS A 116 3.27 24.07 9.04
C LYS A 116 4.37 24.73 9.86
N ARG A 117 5.60 24.20 9.81
CA ARG A 117 6.75 24.82 10.49
C ARG A 117 7.04 26.21 9.96
N ILE A 118 7.02 26.40 8.64
CA ILE A 118 7.28 27.70 8.00
C ILE A 118 6.17 28.71 8.36
N GLN A 119 4.91 28.30 8.34
CA GLN A 119 3.77 29.15 8.72
C GLN A 119 3.82 29.60 10.19
N ASN A 120 4.24 28.72 11.10
CA ASN A 120 4.41 29.05 12.51
C ASN A 120 5.52 30.09 12.70
N GLN A 121 6.66 29.95 12.02
CA GLN A 121 7.77 30.90 12.10
C GLN A 121 7.40 32.29 11.57
N GLN A 122 6.63 32.37 10.48
CA GLN A 122 6.15 33.65 9.94
C GLN A 122 5.15 34.34 10.87
N SER A 123 4.32 33.57 11.58
CA SER A 123 3.35 34.09 12.55
C SER A 123 4.02 34.62 13.83
N GLU A 124 5.10 33.98 14.27
CA GLU A 124 5.93 34.43 15.39
C GLU A 124 6.72 35.72 15.07
N ALA A 125 7.23 35.84 13.84
CA ALA A 125 7.92 37.06 13.39
C ALA A 125 7.00 38.30 13.41
N VAL A 126 5.75 38.15 12.92
CA VAL A 126 4.74 39.24 12.88
C VAL A 126 4.22 39.59 14.29
N SER A 127 4.21 38.64 15.22
CA SER A 127 3.82 38.91 16.61
C SER A 127 4.95 39.56 17.42
N SER A 128 6.23 39.34 17.07
CA SER A 128 7.35 40.05 17.71
C SER A 128 7.42 41.55 17.35
N ASP A 129 6.94 41.92 16.15
CA ASP A 129 6.94 43.32 15.68
C ASP A 129 5.79 44.15 16.29
N ALA A 130 4.74 43.49 16.81
CA ALA A 130 3.61 44.14 17.47
C ALA A 130 3.90 44.59 18.92
N PHE A 131 5.02 44.18 19.52
CA PHE A 131 5.38 44.54 20.90
C PHE A 131 6.45 45.64 21.02
N SER A 132 6.99 46.14 19.90
CA SER A 132 7.97 47.23 19.90
C SER A 132 7.36 48.54 19.39
N ASN A 133 6.32 49.07 20.05
CA ASN A 133 5.96 50.49 19.96
C ASN A 133 5.03 50.88 21.12
N SER A 134 5.61 51.30 22.25
CA SER A 134 4.84 51.86 23.37
C SER A 134 5.54 53.00 24.11
N ILE A 135 5.79 54.14 23.46
CA ILE A 135 5.80 55.45 24.17
C ILE A 135 5.24 56.56 23.26
N ALA A 136 3.96 56.93 23.44
CA ALA A 136 3.47 58.29 23.72
C ALA A 136 2.04 58.64 23.19
N ILE A 137 1.07 58.73 24.14
CA ILE A 137 0.07 59.80 24.36
C ILE A 137 -1.02 60.13 23.28
N ASN A 138 -2.20 59.50 23.46
CA ASN A 138 -3.62 60.00 23.45
C ASN A 138 -4.42 60.49 22.18
N PRO A 139 -5.79 60.35 22.18
CA PRO A 139 -6.72 60.03 21.05
C PRO A 139 -7.65 61.24 20.64
N PRO A 140 -8.74 61.20 19.79
CA PRO A 140 -9.62 60.05 19.42
C PRO A 140 -10.26 59.98 17.98
N GLN A 141 -10.87 58.81 17.73
CA GLN A 141 -11.94 58.47 16.75
C GLN A 141 -11.58 58.24 15.27
N LEU A 142 -11.57 56.96 14.84
CA LEU A 142 -12.67 56.34 14.09
C LEU A 142 -12.36 54.85 13.78
N ARG A 143 -13.18 53.99 14.38
CA ARG A 143 -13.52 52.59 14.07
C ARG A 143 -12.69 51.87 12.98
N GLN A 144 -11.65 51.20 13.43
CA GLN A 144 -11.58 49.73 13.49
C GLN A 144 -12.49 48.96 12.52
N LEU A 145 -12.04 48.82 11.26
CA LEU A 145 -12.45 47.76 10.35
C LEU A 145 -11.21 47.29 9.56
N VAL A 146 -10.19 46.82 10.26
CA VAL A 146 -9.29 45.83 9.63
C VAL A 146 -10.00 44.49 9.83
N SER A 147 -10.82 44.17 8.84
CA SER A 147 -11.47 42.88 8.69
C SER A 147 -10.39 41.81 8.52
N ASN A 148 -9.95 41.21 9.63
CA ASN A 148 -9.22 39.94 9.62
C ASN A 148 -10.17 38.76 9.30
N ARG A 149 -11.03 38.90 8.29
CA ARG A 149 -11.84 37.79 7.72
C ARG A 149 -11.28 37.37 6.37
N SER A 150 -10.03 36.93 6.32
CA SER A 150 -9.50 36.26 5.13
C SER A 150 -8.51 35.13 5.44
N ARG A 151 -8.60 34.49 6.62
CA ARG A 151 -7.83 33.27 6.91
C ARG A 151 -8.61 31.95 6.73
N SER A 152 -9.87 32.01 6.30
CA SER A 152 -10.73 30.82 6.18
C SER A 152 -11.03 30.41 4.74
N LEU A 153 -10.73 31.25 3.74
CA LEU A 153 -11.03 30.95 2.33
C LEU A 153 -9.78 30.66 1.50
N SER A 154 -8.59 30.95 2.04
CA SER A 154 -7.32 30.69 1.36
C SER A 154 -6.73 29.33 1.75
N SER A 155 -7.22 28.63 2.77
CA SER A 155 -6.74 27.28 3.10
C SER A 155 -7.29 26.22 2.15
N HIS A 156 -8.51 26.40 1.63
CA HIS A 156 -9.19 25.37 0.83
C HIS A 156 -8.64 25.19 -0.60
N PHE A 157 -8.00 26.20 -1.18
CA PHE A 157 -7.51 26.13 -2.58
C PHE A 157 -6.05 25.69 -2.71
N PHE A 158 -5.31 25.60 -1.59
CA PHE A 158 -3.96 25.03 -1.58
C PHE A 158 -3.95 23.60 -1.01
N ASP A 159 -5.07 23.07 -0.53
CA ASP A 159 -5.13 21.73 0.09
C ASP A 159 -5.15 20.62 -0.97
N ASP A 160 -5.94 20.80 -2.02
CA ASP A 160 -6.30 19.71 -2.96
C ASP A 160 -5.16 19.33 -3.91
N HIS A 161 -4.36 20.30 -4.36
CA HIS A 161 -3.19 20.04 -5.22
C HIS A 161 -1.94 19.63 -4.44
N ASN A 162 -1.92 19.84 -3.12
CA ASN A 162 -0.75 19.47 -2.34
C ASN A 162 -0.77 17.98 -2.02
N VAL A 163 -1.94 17.35 -1.82
CA VAL A 163 -2.05 15.95 -1.39
C VAL A 163 -1.87 14.92 -2.51
N GLU A 164 -1.91 15.31 -3.78
CA GLU A 164 -1.86 14.39 -4.93
C GLU A 164 -0.59 13.51 -4.94
N ASP A 165 0.59 14.09 -4.66
CA ASP A 165 1.85 13.34 -4.59
C ASP A 165 1.86 12.32 -3.44
N LEU A 166 1.25 12.69 -2.31
CA LEU A 166 1.13 11.81 -1.15
C LEU A 166 0.10 10.71 -1.39
N GLU A 167 -1.02 11.04 -2.03
CA GLU A 167 -2.05 10.08 -2.44
C GLU A 167 -1.44 9.05 -3.38
N MET A 168 -0.72 9.47 -4.42
CA MET A 168 -0.04 8.57 -5.34
C MET A 168 0.96 7.62 -4.65
N LEU A 169 1.73 8.15 -3.68
CA LEU A 169 2.64 7.34 -2.86
C LEU A 169 1.87 6.29 -2.05
N LEU A 170 0.83 6.70 -1.34
CA LEU A 170 0.02 5.83 -0.49
C LEU A 170 -0.74 4.78 -1.30
N GLU A 171 -1.29 5.14 -2.47
CA GLU A 171 -1.95 4.22 -3.40
C GLU A 171 -0.98 3.15 -3.92
N ALA A 172 0.26 3.52 -4.25
CA ALA A 172 1.28 2.57 -4.68
C ALA A 172 1.57 1.51 -3.60
N TYR A 173 1.71 1.93 -2.34
CA TYR A 173 1.88 1.01 -1.21
C TYR A 173 0.62 0.22 -0.88
N PHE A 174 -0.57 0.80 -1.04
CA PHE A 174 -1.84 0.09 -0.88
C PHE A 174 -1.96 -1.05 -1.90
N MET A 175 -1.64 -0.79 -3.17
CA MET A 175 -1.57 -1.82 -4.20
C MET A 175 -0.50 -2.89 -3.90
N GLN A 176 0.67 -2.49 -3.39
CA GLN A 176 1.72 -3.43 -3.00
C GLN A 176 1.24 -4.37 -1.88
N LEU A 177 0.57 -3.84 -0.86
CA LEU A 177 -0.03 -4.63 0.22
C LEU A 177 -1.12 -5.56 -0.29
N ASP A 178 -1.91 -5.15 -1.29
CA ASP A 178 -2.86 -6.03 -1.97
C ASP A 178 -2.15 -7.17 -2.72
N GLY A 179 -1.04 -6.88 -3.38
CA GLY A 179 -0.17 -7.90 -3.97
C GLY A 179 0.31 -8.91 -2.92
N ILE A 180 0.80 -8.45 -1.77
CA ILE A 180 1.25 -9.30 -0.66
C ILE A 180 0.07 -10.12 -0.11
N ARG A 181 -1.08 -9.49 0.13
CA ARG A 181 -2.30 -10.17 0.59
C ARG A 181 -2.72 -11.29 -0.37
N ASN A 182 -2.67 -11.04 -1.67
CA ASN A 182 -3.02 -12.02 -2.68
C ASN A 182 -2.07 -13.22 -2.67
N LYS A 183 -0.75 -13.01 -2.52
CA LYS A 183 0.21 -14.12 -2.34
C LYS A 183 -0.15 -15.00 -1.14
N ILE A 184 -0.50 -14.39 0.01
CA ILE A 184 -0.92 -15.14 1.20
C ILE A 184 -2.21 -15.94 0.93
N LEU A 185 -3.17 -15.35 0.21
CA LEU A 185 -4.40 -16.05 -0.16
C LEU A 185 -4.15 -17.23 -1.11
N LEU A 186 -3.19 -17.13 -2.04
CA LEU A 186 -2.80 -18.25 -2.89
C LEU A 186 -2.21 -19.41 -2.07
N VAL A 187 -1.36 -19.13 -1.09
CA VAL A 187 -0.85 -20.19 -0.19
C VAL A 187 -1.99 -20.80 0.62
N ARG A 188 -2.97 -20.00 1.05
CA ARG A 188 -4.15 -20.49 1.78
C ARG A 188 -4.98 -21.45 0.94
N GLU A 189 -5.23 -21.09 -0.31
CA GLU A 189 -5.96 -21.91 -1.29
C GLU A 189 -5.22 -23.23 -1.50
N TYR A 190 -3.92 -23.20 -1.74
CA TYR A 190 -3.11 -24.40 -1.94
C TYR A 190 -3.09 -25.34 -0.72
N ILE A 191 -3.07 -24.80 0.50
CA ILE A 191 -3.25 -25.59 1.73
C ILE A 191 -4.63 -26.27 1.72
N GLY A 192 -5.70 -25.52 1.41
CA GLY A 192 -7.07 -26.04 1.35
C GLY A 192 -7.21 -27.17 0.32
N ASP A 193 -6.70 -26.94 -0.89
CA ASP A 193 -6.74 -27.93 -1.98
C ASP A 193 -6.02 -29.24 -1.59
N THR A 194 -4.88 -29.12 -0.91
CA THR A 194 -4.12 -30.30 -0.45
C THR A 194 -4.86 -31.06 0.64
N GLU A 195 -5.50 -30.36 1.58
CA GLU A 195 -6.30 -30.99 2.62
C GLU A 195 -7.53 -31.69 2.05
N ASP A 196 -8.21 -31.08 1.09
CA ASP A 196 -9.35 -31.68 0.40
C ASP A 196 -8.92 -32.93 -0.37
N TYR A 197 -7.78 -32.88 -1.08
CA TYR A 197 -7.19 -34.05 -1.74
C TYR A 197 -6.91 -35.19 -0.76
N VAL A 198 -6.27 -34.88 0.37
CA VAL A 198 -5.93 -35.87 1.41
C VAL A 198 -7.19 -36.47 2.04
N ASN A 199 -8.21 -35.66 2.31
CA ASN A 199 -9.49 -36.13 2.85
C ASN A 199 -10.15 -37.13 1.89
N ILE A 200 -10.22 -36.80 0.59
CA ILE A 200 -10.76 -37.71 -0.43
C ILE A 200 -9.97 -39.02 -0.49
N GLN A 201 -8.64 -38.96 -0.39
CA GLN A 201 -7.79 -40.15 -0.43
C GLN A 201 -8.02 -41.05 0.79
N LEU A 202 -8.16 -40.48 1.99
CA LEU A 202 -8.47 -41.23 3.21
C LEU A 202 -9.85 -41.90 3.13
N ASP A 203 -10.86 -41.19 2.66
CA ASP A 203 -12.21 -41.74 2.50
C ASP A 203 -12.24 -42.91 1.50
N SER A 204 -11.47 -42.81 0.40
CA SER A 204 -11.37 -43.88 -0.59
C SER A 204 -10.75 -45.17 0.00
N GLN A 205 -9.73 -45.04 0.85
CA GLN A 205 -9.11 -46.20 1.50
C GLN A 205 -10.05 -46.83 2.55
N GLN A 206 -10.76 -46.02 3.33
CA GLN A 206 -11.74 -46.52 4.30
C GLN A 206 -12.88 -47.27 3.59
N ASN A 207 -13.42 -46.71 2.52
CA ASN A 207 -14.45 -47.38 1.72
C ASN A 207 -13.97 -48.69 1.10
N GLY A 208 -12.73 -48.75 0.60
CA GLY A 208 -12.14 -50.00 0.09
C GLY A 208 -12.00 -51.09 1.15
N THR A 209 -11.57 -50.74 2.36
CA THR A 209 -11.48 -51.71 3.48
C THR A 209 -12.85 -52.19 3.95
N HIS A 210 -13.87 -51.33 3.94
CA HIS A 210 -15.22 -51.71 4.32
C HIS A 210 -15.88 -52.60 3.26
N SER A 211 -15.75 -52.28 1.97
CA SER A 211 -16.26 -53.12 0.88
C SER A 211 -15.61 -54.50 0.88
N THR A 212 -14.28 -54.58 1.01
CA THR A 212 -13.58 -55.88 1.06
C THR A 212 -13.95 -56.69 2.30
N SER A 213 -14.14 -56.07 3.46
CA SER A 213 -14.58 -56.78 4.66
C SER A 213 -16.01 -57.33 4.54
N ILE A 214 -16.93 -56.58 3.91
CA ILE A 214 -18.31 -57.04 3.63
C ILE A 214 -18.31 -58.16 2.59
N ASP A 215 -17.49 -58.06 1.54
CA ASP A 215 -17.38 -59.10 0.50
C ASP A 215 -16.77 -60.41 1.05
N ILE A 216 -15.83 -60.31 1.98
CA ILE A 216 -15.25 -61.47 2.69
C ILE A 216 -16.30 -62.08 3.63
N ASP A 217 -17.03 -61.29 4.42
CA ASP A 217 -18.09 -61.82 5.29
C ASP A 217 -19.21 -62.49 4.49
N HIS A 218 -19.64 -61.89 3.38
CA HIS A 218 -20.66 -62.49 2.51
C HIS A 218 -20.15 -63.78 1.83
N SER A 219 -18.89 -63.81 1.36
CA SER A 219 -18.28 -65.05 0.84
C SER A 219 -18.19 -66.14 1.92
N ILE A 220 -17.72 -65.82 3.13
CA ILE A 220 -17.60 -66.80 4.23
C ILE A 220 -18.97 -67.36 4.62
N VAL A 221 -20.03 -66.53 4.60
CA VAL A 221 -21.41 -66.98 4.87
C VAL A 221 -21.94 -67.86 3.74
N CYS A 222 -21.60 -67.57 2.47
CA CYS A 222 -22.03 -68.38 1.32
C CYS A 222 -21.32 -69.75 1.19
N TYR A 223 -20.14 -69.95 1.78
CA TYR A 223 -19.41 -71.24 1.73
C TYR A 223 -19.72 -72.21 2.89
N LYS A 224 -20.66 -71.86 3.78
CA LYS A 224 -21.01 -72.70 4.95
C LYS A 224 -22.23 -73.62 4.76
N TYR A 225 -22.79 -73.72 3.56
CA TYR A 225 -23.86 -74.67 3.22
C TYR A 225 -23.66 -75.31 1.85
#